data_AF-A0A1C5X594-F1
#
_entry.id   AF-A0A1C5X594-F1
#
_cell.length_a   1.000
_cell.length_b   1.000
_cell.length_c   1.000
_cell.angle_alpha   90.00
_cell.angle_beta   90.00
_cell.angle_gamma   90.00
#
_symmetry.space_group_name_H-M   'P 1'
#
loop_
_entity.id
_entity.type
_entity.pdbx_description
1 polymer ?
#
loop_
_entity_poly.entity_id
_entity_poly.type
_entity_poly.pdbx_seq_one_letter_code
_entity_poly.pdbx_strand_id
1 'polypeptide(L)'
;MANRTRKNKLTLYLSDDEKYILENKTRLSGLNSQSAYLQNLIIYGYVYEVDYRHLHDYSVELSRIGGLLNQITKRANTTGNLYPEDIREIKEIMEKIWHTHASMLSKQPLTAR
;
A
#
# COMPACT_ATOMS: atom_id res chain seq x y z
N MET A 1 -5.30 -25.27 41.22
CA MET A 1 -5.09 -24.66 39.89
C MET A 1 -3.65 -24.94 39.48
N ALA A 2 -3.42 -25.57 38.32
CA ALA A 2 -2.09 -26.00 37.90
C ALA A 2 -1.11 -24.83 37.83
N ASN A 3 0.14 -25.04 38.25
CA ASN A 3 1.19 -24.04 38.31
C ASN A 3 1.64 -23.65 36.89
N ARG A 4 0.98 -22.67 36.29
CA ARG A 4 1.25 -22.22 34.91
C ARG A 4 2.46 -21.29 34.89
N THR A 5 3.39 -21.52 33.98
CA THR A 5 4.53 -20.62 33.73
C THR A 5 4.07 -19.23 33.26
N ARG A 6 2.97 -19.17 32.49
CA ARG A 6 2.36 -17.92 31.99
C ARG A 6 1.15 -17.55 32.84
N LYS A 7 1.32 -16.54 33.71
CA LYS A 7 0.32 -16.12 34.71
C LYS A 7 -0.64 -15.01 34.22
N ASN A 8 -0.22 -14.24 33.22
CA ASN A 8 -0.99 -13.09 32.72
C ASN A 8 -1.93 -13.51 31.60
N LYS A 9 -3.19 -13.06 31.66
CA LYS A 9 -4.21 -13.31 30.63
C LYS A 9 -4.35 -12.11 29.70
N LEU A 10 -4.39 -12.37 28.40
CA LEU A 10 -4.78 -11.40 27.37
C LEU A 10 -6.20 -11.77 26.89
N THR A 11 -7.10 -10.78 26.81
CA THR A 11 -8.44 -10.92 26.22
C THR A 11 -8.52 -9.99 25.01
N LEU A 12 -8.98 -10.50 23.88
CA LEU A 12 -9.10 -9.77 22.62
C LEU A 12 -10.51 -9.98 22.07
N TYR A 13 -11.18 -8.90 21.71
CA TYR A 13 -12.47 -8.92 21.03
C TYR A 13 -12.22 -8.68 19.54
N LEU A 14 -12.80 -9.53 18.69
CA LEU A 14 -12.63 -9.51 17.25
C LEU A 14 -14.01 -9.51 16.60
N SER A 15 -14.16 -8.75 15.52
CA SER A 15 -15.25 -8.96 14.56
C SER A 15 -15.09 -10.31 13.83
N ASP A 16 -16.14 -10.73 13.13
CA ASP A 16 -16.12 -11.99 12.39
C ASP A 16 -15.01 -12.02 11.31
N ASP A 17 -14.78 -10.90 10.63
CA ASP A 17 -13.72 -10.76 9.61
C ASP A 17 -12.32 -10.84 10.23
N GLU A 18 -12.09 -10.14 11.34
CA GLU A 18 -10.80 -10.18 12.03
C GLU A 18 -10.49 -11.58 12.58
N LYS A 19 -11.52 -12.27 13.08
CA LYS A 19 -11.41 -13.66 13.54
C LYS A 19 -11.07 -14.59 12.38
N TYR A 20 -11.75 -14.45 11.24
CA TYR A 20 -11.46 -15.22 10.03
C TYR A 20 -10.01 -15.02 9.55
N ILE A 21 -9.52 -13.78 9.58
CA ILE A 21 -8.12 -13.47 9.23
C ILE A 21 -7.16 -14.13 10.22
N LEU A 22 -7.41 -14.04 11.54
CA LEU A 22 -6.57 -14.66 12.56
C LEU A 22 -6.51 -16.18 12.40
N GLU A 23 -7.64 -16.83 12.14
CA GLU A 23 -7.73 -18.27 11.91
C GLU A 23 -6.91 -18.71 10.69
N ASN A 24 -7.08 -18.01 9.56
CA ASN A 24 -6.32 -18.33 8.35
C ASN A 24 -4.82 -18.11 8.53
N LYS A 25 -4.41 -16.99 9.13
CA LYS A 25 -3.00 -16.71 9.40
C LYS A 25 -2.39 -17.74 10.35
N THR A 26 -3.13 -18.14 11.38
CA THR A 26 -2.70 -19.21 12.29
C THR A 26 -2.50 -20.52 11.53
N ARG A 27 -3.47 -20.92 10.70
CA ARG A 27 -3.39 -22.13 9.87
C ARG A 27 -2.17 -22.09 8.93
N LEU A 28 -1.94 -20.97 8.27
CA LEU A 28 -0.81 -20.78 7.34
C LEU A 28 0.54 -20.77 8.05
N SER A 29 0.60 -20.33 9.31
CA SER A 29 1.84 -20.33 10.10
C SER A 29 2.30 -21.73 10.53
N GLY A 30 1.44 -22.75 10.42
CA GLY A 30 1.72 -24.10 10.90
C GLY A 30 1.71 -24.25 12.42
N LEU A 31 1.28 -23.23 13.17
CA LEU A 31 1.23 -23.26 14.63
C LEU A 31 -0.07 -23.89 15.14
N ASN A 32 0.06 -24.66 16.23
CA ASN A 32 -1.02 -25.47 16.79
C ASN A 32 -2.14 -24.67 17.48
N SER A 33 -1.99 -23.34 17.66
CA SER A 33 -3.03 -22.51 18.26
C SER A 33 -2.88 -21.03 17.91
N GLN A 34 -4.00 -20.31 17.92
CA GLN A 34 -4.03 -18.86 17.76
C GLN A 34 -3.19 -18.16 18.84
N SER A 35 -3.19 -18.69 20.07
CA SER A 35 -2.39 -18.12 21.17
C SER A 35 -0.89 -18.26 20.92
N ALA A 36 -0.44 -19.39 20.37
CA ALA A 36 0.96 -19.57 19.98
C ALA A 36 1.34 -18.64 18.82
N TYR A 37 0.45 -18.48 17.84
CA TYR A 37 0.64 -17.53 16.73
C TYR A 37 0.76 -16.08 17.22
N LEU A 38 -0.19 -15.62 18.02
CA LEU A 38 -0.16 -14.27 18.59
C LEU A 38 1.06 -14.06 19.49
N GLN A 39 1.44 -15.04 20.31
CA GLN A 39 2.65 -14.94 21.13
C GLN A 39 3.92 -14.86 20.27
N ASN A 40 4.01 -15.67 19.22
CA ASN A 40 5.13 -15.63 18.30
C ASN A 40 5.24 -14.25 17.63
N LEU A 41 4.11 -13.68 17.18
CA LEU A 41 4.05 -12.32 16.65
C LEU A 41 4.44 -11.26 17.69
N ILE A 42 4.02 -11.37 18.95
CA ILE A 42 4.36 -10.38 19.98
C ILE A 42 5.86 -10.41 20.29
N ILE A 43 6.49 -11.59 20.27
CA ILE A 43 7.90 -11.77 20.64
C ILE A 43 8.84 -11.49 19.47
N TYR A 44 8.49 -11.97 18.27
CA TYR A 44 9.37 -11.95 17.09
C TYR A 44 8.86 -11.05 15.96
N GLY A 45 7.65 -10.52 16.08
CA GLY A 45 7.11 -9.58 15.11
C GLY A 45 7.85 -8.25 15.20
N TYR A 46 8.39 -7.82 14.07
CA TYR A 46 8.94 -6.48 13.93
C TYR A 46 7.78 -5.52 13.72
N VAL A 47 7.72 -4.48 14.56
CA VAL A 47 6.81 -3.35 14.34
C VAL A 47 7.55 -2.36 13.48
N TYR A 48 7.15 -2.24 12.21
CA TYR A 48 7.64 -1.21 11.31
C TYR A 48 6.68 -0.03 11.32
N GLU A 49 7.18 1.15 11.63
CA GLU A 49 6.47 2.38 11.29
C GLU A 49 6.70 2.65 9.80
N VAL A 50 5.68 2.34 8.99
CA VAL A 50 5.74 2.62 7.56
C VAL A 50 5.21 4.02 7.33
N ASP A 51 6.11 4.95 7.00
CA ASP A 51 5.73 6.31 6.64
C ASP A 51 5.17 6.36 5.21
N TYR A 52 3.85 6.47 5.12
CA TYR A 52 3.13 6.54 3.84
C TYR A 52 2.98 7.97 3.29
N ARG A 53 3.55 9.00 3.93
CA ARG A 53 3.41 10.40 3.46
C ARG A 53 3.84 10.57 2.00
N HIS A 54 4.90 9.86 1.59
CA HIS A 54 5.37 9.89 0.20
C HIS A 54 4.40 9.24 -0.81
N LEU A 55 3.57 8.27 -0.41
CA LEU A 55 2.53 7.71 -1.28
C LEU A 55 1.36 8.68 -1.46
N HIS A 56 1.04 9.45 -0.43
CA HIS A 56 0.05 10.50 -0.52
C HIS A 56 0.52 11.57 -1.52
N ASP A 57 1.74 12.08 -1.37
CA ASP A 57 2.30 13.10 -2.28
C ASP A 57 2.38 12.58 -3.72
N TYR A 58 2.78 11.32 -3.91
CA TYR A 58 2.75 10.65 -5.21
C TYR A 58 1.34 10.62 -5.84
N SER A 59 0.32 10.30 -5.04
CA SER A 59 -1.08 10.25 -5.50
C SER A 59 -1.61 11.63 -5.91
N VAL A 60 -1.20 12.68 -5.19
CA VAL A 60 -1.53 14.08 -5.53
C VAL A 60 -0.91 14.46 -6.88
N GLU A 61 0.37 14.16 -7.09
CA GLU A 61 1.07 14.46 -8.35
C GLU A 61 0.49 13.68 -9.53
N LEU A 62 0.19 12.38 -9.35
CA LEU A 62 -0.50 11.60 -10.38
C LEU A 62 -1.87 12.17 -10.75
N SER A 63 -2.65 12.61 -9.76
CA SER A 63 -3.97 13.21 -10.01
C SER A 63 -3.86 14.49 -10.82
N ARG A 64 -2.85 15.32 -10.54
CA ARG A 64 -2.56 16.53 -11.32
C ARG A 64 -2.22 16.18 -12.77
N ILE A 65 -1.38 15.17 -12.99
CA ILE A 65 -1.02 14.68 -14.33
C ILE A 65 -2.26 14.15 -15.07
N GLY A 66 -3.11 13.36 -14.41
CA GLY A 66 -4.38 12.88 -14.99
C GLY A 66 -5.30 14.04 -15.41
N GLY A 67 -5.30 15.13 -14.64
CA GLY A 67 -5.99 16.37 -15.00
C GLY A 67 -5.48 17.01 -16.29
N LEU A 68 -4.16 17.06 -16.50
CA LEU A 68 -3.56 17.59 -17.74
C LEU A 68 -3.93 16.72 -18.95
N LEU A 69 -3.83 15.40 -18.81
CA LEU A 69 -4.23 14.48 -19.88
C LEU A 69 -5.71 14.64 -20.24
N ASN A 70 -6.58 14.82 -19.25
CA ASN A 70 -8.01 15.05 -19.48
C ASN A 70 -8.29 16.35 -20.24
N GLN A 71 -7.45 17.38 -20.09
CA GLN A 71 -7.56 18.62 -20.89
C GLN A 71 -7.25 18.36 -22.36
N ILE A 72 -6.19 17.60 -22.65
CA ILE A 72 -5.84 17.20 -24.03
C ILE A 72 -6.96 16.35 -24.63
N THR A 73 -7.49 15.37 -23.88
CA THR A 73 -8.63 14.55 -24.32
C THR A 73 -9.86 15.40 -24.63
N LYS A 74 -10.20 16.37 -23.78
CA LYS A 74 -11.31 17.30 -24.06
C LYS A 74 -11.06 18.14 -25.31
N ARG A 75 -9.86 18.67 -25.49
CA ARG A 75 -9.48 19.47 -26.69
C ARG A 75 -9.58 18.62 -27.97
N ALA A 76 -9.06 17.41 -27.95
CA ALA A 76 -9.13 16.47 -29.07
C ALA A 76 -10.59 16.09 -29.40
N ASN A 77 -11.40 15.78 -28.38
CA ASN A 77 -12.83 15.47 -28.57
C ASN A 77 -13.65 16.66 -29.06
N THR A 78 -13.29 17.89 -28.68
CA THR A 78 -14.00 19.11 -29.09
C THR A 78 -13.66 19.52 -30.53
N THR A 79 -12.40 19.37 -30.92
CA THR A 79 -11.91 19.76 -32.26
C THR A 79 -12.03 18.64 -33.30
N GLY A 80 -12.28 17.40 -32.86
CA GLY A 80 -12.33 16.21 -33.70
C GLY A 80 -10.99 15.82 -34.31
N ASN A 81 -9.89 16.49 -33.92
CA ASN A 81 -8.55 16.29 -34.44
C ASN A 81 -7.53 16.24 -33.31
N LEU A 82 -6.47 15.47 -33.49
CA LEU A 82 -5.32 15.43 -32.60
C LEU A 82 -4.15 16.10 -33.30
N TYR A 83 -3.70 17.24 -32.78
CA TYR A 83 -2.62 18.02 -33.37
C TYR A 83 -1.25 17.46 -32.95
N PRO A 84 -0.19 17.64 -33.75
CA PRO A 84 1.18 17.26 -33.37
C PRO A 84 1.63 17.86 -32.02
N GLU A 85 1.12 19.05 -31.69
CA GLU A 85 1.33 19.72 -30.40
C GLU A 85 0.71 18.94 -29.24
N ASP A 86 -0.49 18.37 -29.41
CA ASP A 86 -1.12 17.49 -28.42
C ASP A 86 -0.26 16.25 -28.16
N ILE A 87 0.30 15.66 -29.23
CA ILE A 87 1.18 14.48 -29.13
C ILE A 87 2.48 14.83 -28.40
N ARG A 88 3.03 16.02 -28.63
CA ARG A 88 4.23 16.51 -27.91
C ARG A 88 3.92 16.71 -26.43
N GLU A 89 2.78 17.31 -26.11
CA GLU A 89 2.34 17.53 -24.73
C GLU A 89 2.10 16.20 -23.98
N ILE A 90 1.50 15.20 -24.64
CA ILE A 90 1.35 13.84 -24.10
C ILE A 90 2.71 13.21 -23.77
N LYS A 91 3.70 13.36 -24.66
CA LYS A 91 5.06 12.83 -24.42
C LYS A 91 5.72 13.48 -23.21
N GLU A 92 5.59 14.79 -23.06
CA GLU A 92 6.10 15.52 -21.89
C GLU A 92 5.40 15.11 -20.59
N ILE A 93 4.08 14.87 -20.65
CA ILE A 93 3.32 14.34 -19.51
C ILE A 93 3.82 12.94 -19.15
N MET A 94 4.10 12.09 -20.13
CA MET A 94 4.58 10.72 -19.90
C MET A 94 5.97 10.70 -19.24
N GLU A 95 6.88 11.59 -19.63
CA GLU A 95 8.16 11.78 -18.93
C GLU A 95 7.96 12.22 -17.48
N LYS A 96 7.02 13.13 -17.20
CA LYS A 96 6.70 13.54 -15.82
C LYS A 96 6.15 12.38 -14.99
N ILE A 97 5.32 11.51 -15.57
CA ILE A 97 4.84 10.28 -14.89
C ILE A 97 6.03 9.39 -14.55
N TRP A 98 6.93 9.16 -15.51
CA TRP A 98 8.11 8.32 -15.32
C TRP A 98 9.00 8.83 -14.18
N HIS A 99 9.31 10.12 -14.16
CA HIS A 99 10.11 10.73 -13.08
C HIS A 99 9.42 10.66 -11.71
N THR A 100 8.10 10.89 -11.67
CA THR A 100 7.31 10.83 -10.44
C THR A 100 7.28 9.41 -9.88
N HIS A 101 7.13 8.41 -10.76
CA HIS A 101 7.15 7.00 -10.41
C HIS A 101 8.53 6.53 -9.93
N ALA A 102 9.60 6.87 -10.65
CA ALA A 102 10.97 6.55 -10.24
C ALA A 102 11.34 7.17 -8.88
N SER A 103 10.92 8.42 -8.63
CA SER A 103 11.10 9.10 -7.35
C SER A 103 10.37 8.39 -6.22
N MET A 104 9.12 7.95 -6.44
CA MET A 104 8.35 7.19 -5.45
C MET A 104 9.02 5.84 -5.12
N LEU A 105 9.44 5.09 -6.15
CA LEU A 105 10.13 3.80 -5.97
C LEU A 105 11.45 3.95 -5.19
N SER A 106 12.19 5.04 -5.41
CA SER A 106 13.44 5.31 -4.66
C SER A 106 13.22 5.55 -3.17
N LYS A 107 12.01 5.97 -2.79
CA LYS A 107 11.62 6.27 -1.40
C LYS A 107 10.83 5.14 -0.74
N GLN A 108 10.71 4.00 -1.41
CA GLN A 108 9.94 2.89 -0.89
C GLN A 108 10.62 2.31 0.36
N PRO A 109 9.93 2.25 1.51
CA PRO A 109 10.53 1.87 2.80
C PRO A 109 11.00 0.40 2.85
N LEU A 110 10.58 -0.42 1.89
CA LEU A 110 10.99 -1.80 1.75
C LEU A 110 11.80 -1.96 0.46
N THR A 111 13.05 -1.54 0.50
CA THR A 111 14.10 -2.13 -0.34
C THR A 111 14.99 -3.02 0.54
N ALA A 112 14.39 -4.10 1.06
CA ALA A 112 15.16 -5.25 1.51
C ALA A 112 15.51 -6.07 0.27
N ARG A 113 16.82 -6.31 0.07
CA ARG A 113 17.37 -7.19 -0.97
C ARG A 113 16.80 -8.59 -0.91
#